data_AF-A0A914RLP3-F1
#
_entry.id   AF-A0A914RLP3-F1
#
_cell.length_a   1.000
_cell.length_b   1.000
_cell.length_c   1.000
_cell.angle_alpha   90.00
_cell.angle_beta   90.00
_cell.angle_gamma   90.00
#
_symmetry.space_group_name_H-M   'P 1'
#
loop_
_entity.id
_entity.type
_entity.pdbx_description
1 polymer ?
#
loop_
_entity_poly.entity_id
_entity_poly.type
_entity_poly.pdbx_seq_one_letter_code
_entity_poly.pdbx_strand_id
1 'polypeptide(L)'
;MDRGITCARCGQRFCKKCFGRLRAEEKNRRVCESCSRQHVGLTAYKRNSKLLKETVKVNGDKQARTRVNPLAIAAKSGEVLHASVVTFKGSMNKSLTRYFVVRKDFCLYSYQNEDDECALAMLPLPGCEVKMSGERLTFTIRHAQRQYTVTVGDEQTQIRWMAVLDLAANAVLKEKTNF
;
A
#
# COMPACT_ATOMS: atom_id res chain seq x y z
N MET A 1 11.89 17.30 1.92
CA MET A 1 12.01 16.14 2.84
C MET A 1 10.77 16.08 3.73
N ASP A 2 9.81 15.21 3.42
CA ASP A 2 8.51 15.20 4.10
C ASP A 2 8.61 14.56 5.49
N ARG A 3 8.33 15.33 6.55
CA ARG A 3 8.46 14.92 7.96
C ARG A 3 7.32 13.97 8.34
N GLY A 4 7.59 12.67 8.30
CA GLY A 4 6.68 11.61 8.76
C GLY A 4 6.47 11.61 10.29
N ILE A 5 5.69 10.65 10.78
CA ILE A 5 5.46 10.43 12.22
C ILE A 5 6.19 9.17 12.63
N THR A 6 7.10 9.31 13.59
CA THR A 6 7.81 8.18 14.17
C THR A 6 7.05 7.69 15.39
N CYS A 7 6.76 6.40 15.41
CA CYS A 7 6.21 5.73 16.56
C CYS A 7 7.16 5.82 17.74
N ALA A 8 6.66 6.28 18.88
CA ALA A 8 7.46 6.42 20.09
C ALA A 8 7.81 5.08 20.75
N ARG A 9 7.03 4.00 20.52
CA ARG A 9 7.26 2.69 21.16
C ARG A 9 8.09 1.72 20.31
N CYS A 10 7.83 1.59 19.00
CA CYS A 10 8.54 0.67 18.09
C CYS A 10 9.43 1.35 17.03
N GLY A 11 9.38 2.68 16.92
CA GLY A 11 10.25 3.44 16.00
C GLY A 11 9.85 3.40 14.53
N GLN A 12 8.74 2.74 14.14
CA GLN A 12 8.24 2.76 12.76
C GLN A 12 7.82 4.16 12.32
N ARG A 13 8.04 4.49 11.03
CA ARG A 13 7.73 5.80 10.45
C ARG A 13 6.49 5.71 9.56
N PHE A 14 5.54 6.60 9.79
CA PHE A 14 4.23 6.64 9.13
C PHE A 14 4.01 7.97 8.41
N CYS A 15 3.12 7.98 7.43
CA CYS A 15 2.78 9.22 6.73
C CYS A 15 2.06 10.21 7.65
N LYS A 16 2.51 11.46 7.67
CA LYS A 16 1.87 12.55 8.42
C LYS A 16 0.42 12.80 8.02
N LYS A 17 0.01 12.56 6.76
CA LYS A 17 -1.40 12.72 6.34
C LYS A 17 -2.31 11.64 6.95
N CYS A 18 -1.86 10.39 7.00
CA CYS A 18 -2.67 9.27 7.49
C CYS A 18 -2.64 9.13 9.01
N PHE A 19 -1.52 9.49 9.65
CA PHE A 19 -1.29 9.31 11.09
C PHE A 19 -1.19 10.64 11.84
N GLY A 20 -1.37 11.77 11.15
CA GLY A 20 -1.23 13.15 11.69
C GLY A 20 -2.17 13.47 12.83
N ARG A 21 -3.39 12.93 12.76
CA ARG A 21 -4.44 13.18 13.75
C ARG A 21 -4.22 12.46 15.08
N LEU A 22 -3.41 11.39 15.08
CA LEU A 22 -2.97 10.70 16.30
C LEU A 22 -2.02 11.54 17.16
N ARG A 23 -1.63 12.75 16.72
CA ARG A 23 -0.83 13.70 17.49
C ARG A 23 -1.60 14.41 18.61
N ALA A 24 -2.93 14.45 18.52
CA ALA A 24 -3.78 15.06 19.55
C ALA A 24 -3.96 14.15 20.78
N GLU A 25 -3.51 12.89 20.70
CA GLU A 25 -3.53 11.97 21.84
C GLU A 25 -2.32 12.21 22.76
N GLU A 26 -2.51 11.91 24.05
CA GLU A 26 -1.50 12.07 25.10
C GLU A 26 -0.14 11.45 24.73
N LYS A 27 0.96 12.05 25.21
CA LYS A 27 2.35 11.67 24.88
C LYS A 27 2.64 10.17 25.02
N ASN A 28 1.96 9.46 25.92
CA ASN A 28 2.15 8.03 26.16
C ASN A 28 1.44 7.09 25.16
N ARG A 29 0.62 7.62 24.22
CA ARG A 29 -0.07 6.88 23.15
C ARG A 29 0.52 7.11 21.75
N ARG A 30 1.71 7.72 21.66
CA ARG A 30 2.23 8.25 20.39
C ARG A 30 2.63 7.21 19.34
N VAL A 31 2.72 5.92 19.68
CA VAL A 31 1.91 4.80 19.12
C VAL A 31 2.55 3.47 19.49
N CYS A 32 1.73 2.42 19.50
CA CYS A 32 2.00 1.15 20.17
C CYS A 32 0.72 0.63 20.85
N GLU A 33 -0.19 -0.14 20.24
CA GLU A 33 -0.37 -1.56 20.60
C GLU A 33 -0.76 -2.29 19.32
N SER A 34 0.26 -2.80 18.62
CA SER A 34 0.34 -2.94 17.14
C SER A 34 0.06 -1.64 16.36
N CYS A 35 0.35 -0.53 17.05
CA CYS A 35 0.58 0.82 16.55
C CYS A 35 -0.46 1.54 15.69
N SER A 36 -1.76 1.36 15.92
CA SER A 36 -2.48 0.53 16.90
C SER A 36 -3.43 -0.31 16.07
N ARG A 37 -3.13 -1.61 15.92
CA ARG A 37 -3.46 -2.56 14.81
C ARG A 37 -3.39 -1.97 13.38
N GLN A 38 -2.35 -1.15 13.10
CA GLN A 38 -2.09 -0.35 11.88
C GLN A 38 -3.28 0.53 11.43
N HIS A 39 -3.89 1.21 12.40
CA HIS A 39 -5.15 1.95 12.29
C HIS A 39 -6.41 1.08 12.06
N VAL A 40 -6.25 -0.24 12.21
CA VAL A 40 -7.20 -1.38 12.35
C VAL A 40 -8.24 -1.40 11.27
N GLY A 41 -8.10 -2.27 10.25
CA GLY A 41 -9.06 -2.73 9.22
C GLY A 41 -10.11 -1.77 8.61
N LEU A 42 -10.07 -0.48 8.94
CA LEU A 42 -11.23 0.40 9.07
C LEU A 42 -10.91 1.74 8.40
N THR A 43 -11.76 2.28 7.54
CA THR A 43 -13.21 2.36 7.74
C THR A 43 -14.01 1.44 6.82
N ALA A 44 -14.32 0.24 7.32
CA ALA A 44 -15.31 -0.72 6.80
C ALA A 44 -14.87 -1.73 5.73
N TYR A 45 -14.26 -2.84 6.17
CA TYR A 45 -14.74 -4.16 5.75
C TYR A 45 -16.18 -4.34 6.29
N LYS A 46 -17.13 -3.63 5.64
CA LYS A 46 -18.60 -3.68 5.77
C LYS A 46 -19.17 -3.40 7.18
N ARG A 47 -20.41 -2.90 7.20
CA ARG A 47 -21.40 -3.14 8.26
C ARG A 47 -21.60 -4.63 8.63
N ASN A 48 -20.82 -5.56 8.10
CA ASN A 48 -20.99 -7.00 8.27
C ASN A 48 -19.66 -7.71 8.08
N SER A 49 -18.99 -7.98 9.20
CA SER A 49 -18.35 -9.27 9.43
C SER A 49 -17.90 -9.36 10.88
N LYS A 50 -18.69 -10.10 11.65
CA LYS A 50 -18.46 -10.48 13.03
C LYS A 50 -17.40 -11.58 13.07
N LEU A 51 -16.12 -11.30 12.82
CA LEU A 51 -15.03 -12.23 13.15
C LEU A 51 -13.65 -11.56 13.06
N LEU A 52 -13.13 -11.07 14.20
CA LEU A 52 -11.69 -10.97 14.44
C LEU A 52 -11.43 -10.95 15.96
N LYS A 53 -11.77 -12.07 16.60
CA LYS A 53 -11.27 -12.41 17.93
C LYS A 53 -10.42 -13.67 17.77
N GLU A 54 -9.09 -13.50 17.81
CA GLU A 54 -8.12 -14.44 18.40
C GLU A 54 -6.70 -13.88 18.14
N THR A 55 -6.14 -13.16 19.12
CA THR A 55 -5.08 -13.63 20.05
C THR A 55 -3.76 -14.00 19.38
N VAL A 56 -2.89 -13.00 19.21
CA VAL A 56 -1.45 -13.21 19.30
C VAL A 56 -1.08 -13.07 20.78
N LYS A 57 -0.90 -14.20 21.47
CA LYS A 57 -0.28 -14.24 22.80
C LYS A 57 1.18 -13.80 22.63
N VAL A 58 1.53 -12.66 23.22
CA VAL A 58 2.91 -12.18 23.27
C VAL A 58 3.59 -12.84 24.47
N ASN A 59 4.24 -13.97 24.24
CA ASN A 59 5.30 -14.42 25.15
C ASN A 59 6.54 -13.57 24.86
N GLY A 60 7.07 -12.96 25.92
CA GLY A 60 8.23 -12.10 25.85
C GLY A 60 9.48 -12.91 25.58
N ASP A 61 10.10 -12.66 24.43
CA ASP A 61 11.53 -12.86 24.24
C ASP A 61 12.08 -11.68 23.46
N LYS A 62 13.15 -11.08 24.01
CA LYS A 62 13.90 -9.98 23.41
C LYS A 62 14.73 -10.51 22.23
N GLN A 63 14.08 -11.05 21.20
CA GLN A 63 14.76 -11.30 19.94
C GLN A 63 14.83 -9.97 19.18
N ALA A 64 16.06 -9.53 18.92
CA ALA A 64 16.34 -8.41 18.04
C ALA A 64 15.70 -8.68 16.67
N ARG A 65 14.50 -8.16 16.45
CA ARG A 65 13.82 -8.22 15.16
C ARG A 65 14.70 -7.47 14.17
N THR A 66 15.43 -8.20 13.35
CA THR A 66 16.13 -7.67 12.18
C THR A 66 15.13 -6.83 11.42
N ARG A 67 15.40 -5.53 11.27
CA ARG A 67 14.50 -4.61 10.57
C ARG A 67 14.49 -4.98 9.09
N VAL A 68 13.57 -5.87 8.68
CA VAL A 68 13.35 -6.18 7.26
C VAL A 68 12.74 -4.94 6.61
N ASN A 69 13.41 -4.39 5.60
CA ASN A 69 12.84 -3.30 4.80
C ASN A 69 11.79 -3.91 3.86
N PRO A 70 10.48 -3.62 4.03
CA PRO A 70 9.44 -4.19 3.17
C PRO A 70 9.51 -3.70 1.72
N LEU A 71 10.31 -2.66 1.45
CA LEU A 71 10.55 -2.13 0.11
C LEU A 71 11.82 -2.68 -0.53
N ALA A 72 12.61 -3.52 0.16
CA ALA A 72 13.77 -4.19 -0.41
C ALA A 72 13.33 -5.38 -1.27
N ILE A 73 12.63 -5.06 -2.36
CA ILE A 73 12.15 -5.98 -3.38
C ILE A 73 12.51 -5.40 -4.74
N ALA A 74 13.21 -6.17 -5.57
CA ALA A 74 13.63 -5.72 -6.89
C ALA A 74 12.45 -5.70 -7.87
N ALA A 75 12.41 -4.72 -8.78
CA ALA A 75 11.33 -4.56 -9.74
C ALA A 75 11.04 -5.85 -10.55
N LYS A 76 12.09 -6.56 -10.97
CA LYS A 76 12.02 -7.81 -11.76
C LYS A 76 11.91 -9.11 -10.93
N SER A 77 12.03 -9.04 -9.61
CA SER A 77 11.92 -10.23 -8.74
C SER A 77 10.46 -10.67 -8.57
N GLY A 78 10.21 -11.88 -8.03
CA GLY A 78 8.89 -12.33 -7.58
C GLY A 78 7.84 -12.56 -8.68
N GLU A 79 6.61 -12.87 -8.27
CA GLU A 79 5.51 -13.18 -9.20
C GLU A 79 4.77 -11.90 -9.61
N VAL A 80 5.08 -11.39 -10.80
CA VAL A 80 4.48 -10.18 -11.38
C VAL A 80 3.19 -10.52 -12.14
N LEU A 81 2.10 -9.81 -11.83
CA LEU A 81 0.84 -9.87 -12.59
C LEU A 81 0.87 -8.91 -13.78
N HIS A 82 1.37 -7.69 -13.57
CA HIS A 82 1.56 -6.73 -14.63
C HIS A 82 2.58 -5.66 -14.21
N ALA A 83 3.34 -5.17 -15.18
CA ALA A 83 4.26 -4.07 -14.98
C ALA A 83 4.43 -3.23 -16.24
N SER A 84 4.57 -1.92 -16.09
CA SER A 84 4.90 -1.01 -17.17
C SER A 84 5.41 0.32 -16.65
N VAL A 85 6.04 1.10 -17.52
CA VAL A 85 6.26 2.53 -17.28
C VAL A 85 4.92 3.25 -17.36
N VAL A 86 4.69 4.19 -16.44
CA VAL A 86 3.49 5.04 -16.38
C VAL A 86 3.84 6.49 -16.06
N THR A 87 2.97 7.42 -16.46
CA THR A 87 2.96 8.78 -15.91
C THR A 87 2.00 8.82 -14.73
N PHE A 88 2.52 9.16 -13.55
CA PHE A 88 1.80 9.13 -12.29
C PHE A 88 1.69 10.54 -11.68
N LYS A 89 0.50 10.90 -11.22
CA LYS A 89 0.24 12.07 -10.38
C LYS A 89 -0.32 11.63 -9.04
N GLY A 90 0.42 11.94 -7.98
CA GLY A 90 -0.01 11.73 -6.59
C GLY A 90 -0.62 12.97 -5.96
N SER A 91 -0.64 13.02 -4.63
CA SER A 91 -1.30 14.12 -3.87
C SER A 91 -0.69 15.52 -4.05
N MET A 92 0.47 15.64 -4.69
CA MET A 92 1.09 16.94 -5.03
C MET A 92 0.73 17.40 -6.45
N ASN A 93 -0.06 16.62 -7.20
CA ASN A 93 -0.42 16.85 -8.60
C ASN A 93 0.77 17.03 -9.58
N LYS A 94 1.98 16.67 -9.15
CA LYS A 94 3.18 16.66 -9.99
C LYS A 94 3.23 15.35 -10.77
N SER A 95 3.35 15.45 -12.09
CA SER A 95 3.60 14.31 -12.97
C SER A 95 5.00 13.73 -12.71
N LEU A 96 5.07 12.42 -12.55
CA LEU A 96 6.30 11.66 -12.38
C LEU A 96 6.24 10.42 -13.28
N THR A 97 7.33 10.11 -13.97
CA THR A 97 7.48 8.83 -14.66
C THR A 97 7.92 7.78 -13.66
N ARG A 98 7.23 6.64 -13.61
CA ARG A 98 7.53 5.53 -12.69
C ARG A 98 7.35 4.20 -13.39
N TYR A 99 8.13 3.21 -12.98
CA TYR A 99 7.86 1.82 -13.32
C TYR A 99 6.96 1.23 -12.24
N PHE A 100 5.76 0.82 -12.63
CA PHE A 100 4.76 0.25 -11.71
C PHE A 100 4.71 -1.26 -11.88
N VAL A 101 4.59 -1.98 -10.77
CA VAL A 101 4.55 -3.45 -10.73
C VAL A 101 3.45 -3.92 -9.79
N VAL A 102 2.48 -4.68 -10.29
CA VAL A 102 1.49 -5.40 -9.47
C VAL A 102 1.93 -6.84 -9.34
N ARG A 103 1.90 -7.37 -8.12
CA ARG A 103 2.33 -8.74 -7.80
C ARG A 103 1.16 -9.61 -7.33
N LYS A 104 1.38 -10.92 -7.23
CA LYS A 104 0.36 -11.88 -6.74
C LYS A 104 -0.02 -11.71 -5.26
N ASP A 105 0.73 -10.92 -4.51
CA ASP A 105 0.33 -10.46 -3.16
C ASP A 105 -0.70 -9.30 -3.19
N PHE A 106 -1.16 -8.94 -4.38
CA PHE A 106 -2.11 -7.85 -4.64
C PHE A 106 -1.59 -6.48 -4.16
N CYS A 107 -0.27 -6.30 -4.12
CA CYS A 107 0.36 -5.00 -3.89
C CYS A 107 0.88 -4.40 -5.19
N LEU A 108 0.65 -3.09 -5.34
CA LEU A 108 1.26 -2.24 -6.37
C LEU A 108 2.53 -1.63 -5.81
N TYR A 109 3.65 -1.82 -6.50
CA TYR A 109 4.95 -1.22 -6.19
C TYR A 109 5.29 -0.17 -7.24
N SER A 110 6.00 0.87 -6.80
CA SER A 110 6.54 1.91 -7.69
C SER A 110 8.05 1.98 -7.59
N TYR A 111 8.70 2.14 -8.73
CA TYR A 111 10.14 2.23 -8.89
C TYR A 111 10.49 3.42 -9.77
N GLN A 112 11.74 3.88 -9.71
CA GLN A 112 12.25 4.89 -10.63
C GLN A 112 12.40 4.29 -12.04
N ASN A 113 12.87 3.05 -12.14
CA ASN A 113 13.04 2.28 -13.37
C ASN A 113 12.82 0.77 -13.11
N GLU A 114 12.97 -0.06 -14.14
CA GLU A 114 12.72 -1.51 -14.06
C GLU A 114 13.88 -2.35 -13.49
N ASP A 115 15.05 -1.74 -13.30
CA ASP A 115 16.25 -2.40 -12.76
C ASP A 115 16.50 -2.07 -11.28
N ASP A 116 15.60 -1.29 -10.67
CA ASP A 116 15.73 -0.92 -9.27
C ASP A 116 15.55 -2.15 -8.36
N GLU A 117 16.52 -2.34 -7.47
CA GLU A 117 16.53 -3.40 -6.44
C GLU A 117 15.64 -3.08 -5.23
N CYS A 118 15.12 -1.86 -5.15
CA CYS A 118 14.28 -1.40 -4.05
C CYS A 118 13.12 -0.54 -4.55
N ALA A 119 11.91 -0.85 -4.08
CA ALA A 119 10.73 -0.04 -4.36
C ALA A 119 10.79 1.32 -3.65
N LEU A 120 10.26 2.35 -4.31
CA LEU A 120 10.08 3.69 -3.73
C LEU A 120 8.87 3.74 -2.80
N ALA A 121 7.83 2.99 -3.15
CA ALA A 121 6.60 2.88 -2.37
C ALA A 121 5.83 1.62 -2.77
N MET A 122 4.95 1.17 -1.87
CA MET A 122 3.97 0.12 -2.11
C MET A 122 2.56 0.61 -1.73
N LEU A 123 1.55 0.07 -2.41
CA LEU A 123 0.13 0.27 -2.17
C LEU A 123 -0.58 -1.09 -2.19
N PRO A 124 -1.08 -1.58 -1.05
CA PRO A 124 -2.01 -2.70 -1.04
C PRO A 124 -3.25 -2.34 -1.85
N LEU A 125 -3.57 -3.14 -2.86
CA LEU A 125 -4.71 -2.90 -3.75
C LEU A 125 -6.06 -3.33 -3.16
N PRO A 126 -6.18 -4.38 -2.32
CA PRO A 126 -7.48 -4.78 -1.78
C PRO A 126 -8.24 -3.61 -1.13
N GLY A 127 -9.45 -3.33 -1.63
CA GLY A 127 -10.31 -2.22 -1.17
C GLY A 127 -10.03 -0.86 -1.83
N CYS A 128 -9.12 -0.75 -2.79
CA CYS A 128 -8.97 0.45 -3.61
C CYS A 128 -10.13 0.59 -4.61
N GLU A 129 -10.55 1.82 -4.91
CA GLU A 129 -11.46 2.08 -6.03
C GLU A 129 -10.63 2.36 -7.29
N VAL A 130 -10.90 1.62 -8.37
CA VAL A 130 -10.23 1.80 -9.67
C VAL A 130 -11.27 2.29 -10.67
N LYS A 131 -11.01 3.42 -11.34
CA LYS A 131 -11.96 4.02 -12.30
C LYS A 131 -11.23 4.59 -13.51
N MET A 132 -11.85 4.47 -14.68
CA MET A 132 -11.43 5.22 -15.86
C MET A 132 -11.52 6.72 -15.59
N SER A 133 -10.55 7.48 -16.09
CA SER A 133 -10.64 8.94 -16.15
C SER A 133 -11.37 9.36 -17.44
N GLY A 134 -11.89 10.59 -17.48
CA GLY A 134 -12.32 11.20 -18.73
C GLY A 134 -11.16 11.60 -19.65
N GLU A 135 -9.92 11.58 -19.13
CA GLU A 135 -8.71 11.83 -19.91
C GLU A 135 -8.24 10.58 -20.67
N ARG A 136 -7.70 10.76 -21.88
CA ARG A 136 -7.24 9.66 -22.76
C ARG A 136 -6.17 8.81 -22.04
N LEU A 137 -6.26 7.49 -22.17
CA LEU A 137 -5.30 6.53 -21.62
C LEU A 137 -5.04 6.69 -20.11
N THR A 138 -6.01 7.25 -19.39
CA THR A 138 -5.84 7.62 -17.99
C THR A 138 -6.87 6.92 -17.12
N PHE A 139 -6.43 6.46 -15.96
CA PHE A 139 -7.28 5.89 -14.93
C PHE A 139 -6.88 6.44 -13.55
N THR A 140 -7.73 6.20 -12.57
CA THR A 140 -7.53 6.64 -11.20
C THR A 140 -7.58 5.46 -10.25
N ILE A 141 -6.71 5.49 -9.25
CA ILE A 141 -6.71 4.57 -8.11
C ILE A 141 -6.97 5.42 -6.87
N ARG A 142 -8.07 5.16 -6.17
CA ARG A 142 -8.39 5.82 -4.90
C ARG A 142 -8.22 4.86 -3.75
N HIS A 143 -7.46 5.30 -2.75
CA HIS A 143 -7.28 4.60 -1.49
C HIS A 143 -7.50 5.59 -0.34
N ALA A 144 -8.57 5.38 0.43
CA ALA A 144 -9.06 6.32 1.44
C ALA A 144 -9.19 7.75 0.88
N GLN A 145 -8.47 8.71 1.46
CA GLN A 145 -8.52 10.13 1.05
C GLN A 145 -7.51 10.47 -0.05
N ARG A 146 -6.85 9.48 -0.66
CA ARG A 146 -5.87 9.70 -1.72
C ARG A 146 -6.40 9.20 -3.03
N GLN A 147 -6.28 10.04 -4.05
CA GLN A 147 -6.49 9.66 -5.42
C GLN A 147 -5.15 9.79 -6.16
N TYR A 148 -4.85 8.78 -6.95
CA TYR A 148 -3.71 8.73 -7.84
C TYR A 148 -4.23 8.70 -9.26
N THR A 149 -3.68 9.54 -10.12
CA THR A 149 -3.99 9.54 -11.56
C THR A 149 -2.82 8.91 -12.30
N VAL A 150 -3.12 7.95 -13.17
CA VAL A 150 -2.12 7.18 -13.91
C VAL A 150 -2.47 7.24 -15.39
N THR A 151 -1.52 7.68 -16.21
CA THR A 151 -1.62 7.73 -17.67
C THR A 151 -0.62 6.77 -18.28
N VAL A 152 -1.06 5.99 -19.27
CA VAL A 152 -0.26 4.95 -19.95
C VAL A 152 -0.06 5.29 -21.43
N GLY A 153 0.81 4.53 -22.10
CA GLY A 153 1.22 4.81 -23.48
C GLY A 153 0.20 4.40 -24.55
N ASP A 154 -0.60 3.36 -24.29
CA ASP A 154 -1.50 2.76 -25.27
C ASP A 154 -2.73 2.10 -24.62
N GLU A 155 -3.75 1.83 -25.43
CA GLU A 155 -5.02 1.24 -24.98
C GLU A 155 -4.86 -0.18 -24.47
N GLN A 156 -3.99 -1.00 -25.07
CA GLN A 156 -3.79 -2.38 -24.65
C GLN A 156 -3.18 -2.43 -23.25
N THR A 157 -2.24 -1.54 -22.96
CA THR A 157 -1.66 -1.35 -21.63
C THR A 157 -2.72 -0.84 -20.66
N GLN A 158 -3.59 0.10 -21.07
CA GLN A 158 -4.68 0.59 -20.21
C GLN A 158 -5.66 -0.54 -19.85
N ILE A 159 -6.08 -1.35 -20.82
CA ILE A 159 -6.99 -2.48 -20.61
C ILE A 159 -6.36 -3.48 -19.63
N ARG A 160 -5.07 -3.81 -19.82
CA ARG A 160 -4.34 -4.70 -18.91
C ARG A 160 -4.28 -4.15 -17.48
N TRP A 161 -3.96 -2.86 -17.32
CA TRP A 161 -3.97 -2.19 -16.02
C TRP A 161 -5.34 -2.27 -15.36
N MET A 162 -6.42 -1.91 -16.07
CA MET A 162 -7.77 -1.94 -15.52
C MET A 162 -8.18 -3.34 -15.08
N ALA A 163 -7.92 -4.36 -15.89
CA ALA A 163 -8.25 -5.74 -15.56
C ALA A 163 -7.48 -6.26 -14.32
N VAL A 164 -6.17 -6.03 -14.27
CA VAL A 164 -5.33 -6.51 -13.15
C VAL A 164 -5.65 -5.75 -11.87
N LEU A 165 -5.86 -4.43 -11.95
CA LEU A 165 -6.20 -3.62 -10.79
C LEU A 165 -7.59 -3.96 -10.26
N ASP A 166 -8.58 -4.24 -11.11
CA ASP A 166 -9.92 -4.66 -10.67
C ASP A 166 -9.87 -6.01 -9.94
N LEU A 167 -9.15 -7.00 -10.48
CA LEU A 167 -8.95 -8.29 -9.80
C LEU A 167 -8.23 -8.12 -8.46
N ALA A 168 -7.16 -7.33 -8.42
CA ALA A 168 -6.36 -7.13 -7.22
C ALA A 168 -7.09 -6.28 -6.16
N ALA A 169 -7.90 -5.31 -6.57
CA ALA A 169 -8.71 -4.49 -5.68
C ALA A 169 -9.83 -5.28 -5.00
N ASN A 170 -10.37 -6.29 -5.69
CA ASN A 170 -11.42 -7.18 -5.19
C ASN A 170 -10.88 -8.48 -4.56
N ALA A 171 -9.56 -8.66 -4.49
CA ALA A 171 -8.96 -9.88 -3.97
C ALA A 171 -9.22 -10.07 -2.47
N VAL A 172 -9.55 -11.31 -2.09
CA VAL A 172 -9.61 -11.74 -0.68
C VAL A 172 -8.30 -12.43 -0.34
N LEU A 173 -7.55 -11.85 0.60
CA LEU A 173 -6.30 -12.44 1.08
C LEU A 173 -6.63 -13.76 1.81
N LYS A 174 -6.22 -14.90 1.23
CA LYS A 174 -6.29 -16.19 1.90
C LYS A 174 -5.26 -16.20 3.02
N GLU A 175 -5.68 -16.50 4.25
CA GLU A 175 -4.74 -16.75 5.34
C GLU A 175 -3.90 -17.98 5.00
N LYS A 176 -2.58 -17.93 5.26
CA LYS A 176 -1.75 -19.13 5.21
C LYS A 176 -2.20 -20.05 6.35
N THR A 177 -3.03 -21.03 6.04
CA THR A 177 -3.25 -22.19 6.89
C THR A 177 -1.92 -22.94 6.97
N ASN A 178 -1.22 -22.79 8.09
CA ASN A 178 -0.08 -23.66 8.41
C ASN A 178 -0.67 -25.04 8.70
N PHE A 179 -0.40 -26.02 7.84
CA PHE A 179 -0.53 -27.44 8.14
C PHE A 179 0.77 -27.93 8.78
#